data_AF-A0A1Y1QF04-F1
#
_entry.id   AF-A0A1Y1QF04-F1
#
_cell.length_a   1.000
_cell.length_b   1.000
_cell.length_c   1.000
_cell.angle_alpha   90.00
_cell.angle_beta   90.00
_cell.angle_gamma   90.00
#
_symmetry.space_group_name_H-M   'P 1'
#
loop_
_entity.id
_entity.type
_entity.pdbx_description
1 polymer ?
#
loop_
_entity_poly.entity_id
_entity_poly.type
_entity_poly.pdbx_seq_one_letter_code
_entity_poly.pdbx_strand_id
1 'polypeptide(L)' 'TNLLTNSNFRLKGYYVTDLNLDGTTIYSGPGNDINLLLGNVLLHPSNSLMAANYMMLGSIPK' A
#
# COMPACT_ATOMS: atom_id res chain seq x y z
N THR A 1 5.11 -19.74 1.74
CA THR A 1 6.33 -18.93 1.53
C THR A 1 6.56 -18.76 0.04
N ASN A 2 7.18 -17.65 -0.38
CA ASN A 2 7.45 -17.36 -1.79
C ASN A 2 8.82 -17.93 -2.19
N LEU A 3 8.90 -19.19 -2.63
CA LEU A 3 10.20 -19.85 -2.88
C LEU A 3 10.84 -19.48 -4.22
N LEU A 4 10.05 -19.06 -5.20
CA LEU A 4 10.50 -18.81 -6.57
C LEU A 4 10.50 -17.32 -6.93
N THR A 5 10.52 -16.42 -5.93
CA THR A 5 10.50 -14.95 -6.14
C THR A 5 9.34 -14.49 -7.03
N ASN A 6 8.17 -15.14 -6.89
CA ASN A 6 7.00 -14.83 -7.69
C ASN A 6 6.38 -13.50 -7.22
N SER A 7 6.43 -12.48 -8.08
CA SER A 7 5.95 -11.12 -7.79
C SER A 7 4.43 -11.02 -7.55
N ASN A 8 3.66 -11.98 -8.05
CA ASN A 8 2.21 -12.09 -7.94
C ASN A 8 1.76 -13.11 -6.89
N PHE A 9 2.66 -13.48 -5.97
CA PHE A 9 2.32 -14.34 -4.85
C PHE A 9 1.40 -13.65 -3.85
N ARG A 10 0.37 -14.40 -3.44
CA ARG A 10 -0.66 -13.96 -2.51
C ARG A 10 -0.39 -14.56 -1.15
N LEU A 11 0.01 -13.73 -0.19
CA LEU A 11 0.17 -14.12 1.20
C LEU A 11 -1.17 -13.94 1.92
N LYS A 12 -1.79 -15.03 2.36
CA LYS A 12 -3.07 -14.99 3.10
C LYS A 12 -2.85 -14.71 4.59
N GLY A 13 -3.65 -13.80 5.14
CA GLY A 13 -3.67 -13.41 6.54
C GLY A 13 -3.61 -11.89 6.72
N TYR A 14 -4.00 -11.43 7.91
CA TYR A 14 -3.92 -10.03 8.30
C TYR A 14 -2.50 -9.69 8.77
N TYR A 15 -1.67 -9.25 7.84
CA TYR A 15 -0.31 -8.78 8.12
C TYR A 15 -0.25 -7.26 8.03
N VAL A 16 0.82 -6.67 8.57
CA VAL A 16 1.08 -5.22 8.47
C VAL A 16 1.18 -4.71 7.02
N THR A 17 1.34 -5.62 6.06
CA THR A 17 1.40 -5.34 4.62
C THR A 17 0.05 -5.43 3.92
N ASP A 18 -0.98 -5.96 4.57
CA ASP A 18 -2.38 -6.00 4.07
C ASP A 18 -3.04 -4.65 4.41
N LEU A 19 -2.86 -3.68 3.52
CA LEU A 19 -3.19 -2.28 3.82
C LEU A 19 -4.69 -1.99 3.70
N ASN A 20 -5.42 -2.80 2.94
CA ASN A 20 -6.87 -2.69 2.78
C ASN A 20 -7.65 -3.63 3.71
N LEU A 21 -6.95 -4.49 4.48
CA LEU A 21 -7.52 -5.46 5.40
C LEU A 21 -8.47 -6.46 4.69
N ASP A 22 -8.12 -6.89 3.49
CA ASP A 22 -8.88 -7.90 2.73
C ASP A 22 -8.44 -9.35 3.05
N GLY A 23 -7.44 -9.51 3.91
CA GLY A 23 -6.88 -10.80 4.32
C GLY A 23 -5.87 -11.37 3.32
N THR A 24 -5.40 -10.59 2.34
CA THR A 24 -4.38 -10.98 1.37
C THR A 24 -3.39 -9.86 1.08
N THR A 25 -2.11 -10.10 1.34
CA THR A 25 -1.04 -9.24 0.81
C THR A 25 -0.58 -9.72 -0.57
N ILE A 26 -0.47 -8.81 -1.54
CA ILE A 26 0.14 -9.07 -2.85
C ILE A 26 1.01 -7.88 -3.31
N TYR A 27 2.20 -8.18 -3.85
CA TYR A 27 3.15 -7.17 -4.31
C TYR A 27 2.83 -6.63 -5.71
N SER A 28 2.57 -7.51 -6.69
CA SER A 28 2.30 -7.14 -8.08
C SER A 28 1.05 -7.84 -8.61
N GLY A 29 0.32 -7.17 -9.50
CA GLY A 29 -0.93 -7.64 -10.09
C GLY A 29 -2.13 -6.78 -9.69
N PRO A 30 -3.34 -7.11 -10.16
CA PRO A 30 -4.55 -6.38 -9.81
C PRO A 30 -4.83 -6.42 -8.30
N GLY A 31 -5.16 -5.27 -7.71
CA GLY A 31 -5.48 -5.16 -6.29
C GLY A 31 -4.29 -5.30 -5.35
N ASN A 32 -3.07 -4.95 -5.80
CA ASN A 32 -1.90 -4.96 -4.94
C ASN A 32 -1.86 -3.82 -3.92
N ASP A 33 -1.27 -4.11 -2.77
CA ASP A 33 -1.14 -3.16 -1.65
C ASP A 33 -0.19 -1.99 -1.99
N ILE A 34 0.77 -2.21 -2.89
CA ILE A 34 1.76 -1.20 -3.28
C ILE A 34 1.09 -0.02 -4.00
N ASN A 35 0.12 -0.29 -4.88
CA ASN A 35 -0.63 0.73 -5.59
C ASN A 35 -1.52 1.53 -4.65
N LEU A 36 -2.09 0.89 -3.63
CA LEU A 36 -2.85 1.57 -2.58
C LEU A 36 -1.95 2.53 -1.80
N LEU A 37 -0.77 2.07 -1.37
CA LEU A 37 0.22 2.90 -0.69
C LEU A 37 0.67 4.08 -1.56
N LEU A 38 0.99 3.82 -2.84
CA LEU A 38 1.42 4.85 -3.78
C LEU A 38 0.32 5.89 -4.02
N GLY A 39 -0.93 5.44 -4.18
CA GLY A 39 -2.09 6.31 -4.31
C GLY A 39 -2.25 7.23 -3.11
N ASN A 40 -2.09 6.70 -1.89
CA ASN A 40 -2.18 7.50 -0.66
C ASN A 40 -1.12 8.61 -0.61
N VAL A 41 0.09 8.38 -1.12
CA VAL A 41 1.17 9.38 -1.14
C VAL A 41 0.97 10.39 -2.27
N LEU A 42 0.81 9.93 -3.51
CA LEU A 42 0.77 10.79 -4.70
C LEU A 42 -0.51 11.62 -4.79
N LEU A 43 -1.64 11.05 -4.37
CA LEU A 43 -2.95 11.68 -4.49
C LEU A 43 -3.41 12.31 -3.17
N HIS A 44 -2.52 12.43 -2.19
CA HIS A 44 -2.87 13.10 -0.94
C HIS A 44 -3.29 14.55 -1.24
N PRO A 45 -4.41 15.04 -0.70
CA PRO A 45 -4.95 16.37 -1.04
C PRO A 45 -3.98 17.52 -0.72
N SER A 46 -3.10 17.33 0.26
CA SER A 46 -2.05 18.29 0.62
C SER A 46 -0.74 18.11 -0.17
N ASN A 47 -0.62 17.06 -1.00
CA ASN A 47 0.52 16.86 -1.91
C ASN A 47 0.28 17.57 -3.25
N SER A 48 0.20 18.90 -3.23
CA SER A 48 -0.09 19.70 -4.44
C SER A 48 0.98 19.60 -5.54
N LEU A 49 2.20 19.23 -5.18
CA LEU A 49 3.32 19.07 -6.10
C LEU A 49 3.45 17.65 -6.66
N MET A 50 2.56 16.72 -6.28
CA MET A 50 2.62 15.31 -6.64
C MET A 50 3.99 14.68 -6.34
N ALA A 51 4.61 15.09 -5.24
CA ALA A 51 5.92 14.61 -4.83
C ALA A 51 5.83 13.14 -4.42
N ALA A 52 6.67 12.28 -5.00
CA ALA A 52 6.70 10.85 -4.71
C ALA A 52 7.16 10.51 -3.27
N ASN A 53 7.80 11.46 -2.60
CA ASN A 53 8.30 11.36 -1.23
C ASN A 53 7.49 12.22 -0.25
N TYR A 54 6.23 12.54 -0.56
CA TYR A 54 5.38 13.34 0.31
C TYR A 54 5.16 12.64 1.66
N MET A 55 5.46 13.35 2.74
CA MET A 55 5.26 12.87 4.11
C MET A 55 3.91 13.34 4.64
N MET A 56 3.01 12.38 4.92
CA MET A 56 1.71 12.66 5.51
C MET A 56 1.86 12.86 7.02
N LEU A 57 1.47 14.03 7.52
CA LEU A 57 1.42 14.29 8.96
C LEU A 57 0.06 13.85 9.50
N GLY A 58 0.04 12.80 10.31
CA GLY A 58 -1.18 12.38 11.00
C GLY A 58 -1.59 13.42 12.05
N SER A 59 -2.84 13.86 12.00
CA SER A 59 -3.46 14.64 13.06
C SER A 59 -4.42 13.76 13.85
N ILE A 60 -4.37 13.85 15.18
CA ILE A 60 -5.42 13.30 16.04
C ILE A 60 -6.75 13.98 15.67
N PRO A 61 -7.84 13.22 15.45
CA PRO A 61 -9.17 13.81 15.26
C PRO A 61 -9.50 14.73 16.44
N LYS A 62 -10.02 15.92 16.15
CA LYS A 62 -10.53 16.84 17.18
C LYS A 62 -11.87 16.37 17.72
#